data_AF-A0A4Q5PIK7-F1
#
_entry.id   AF-A0A4Q5PIK7-F1
#
_cell.length_a   1.000
_cell.length_b   1.000
_cell.length_c   1.000
_cell.angle_alpha   90.00
_cell.angle_beta   90.00
_cell.angle_gamma   90.00
#
_symmetry.space_group_name_H-M   'P 1'
#
loop_
_entity.id
_entity.type
_entity.pdbx_description
1 polymer ?
#
loop_
_entity_poly.entity_id
_entity_poly.type
_entity_poly.pdbx_seq_one_letter_code
_entity_poly.pdbx_strand_id
1 'polypeptide(L)'
;MERLRQRADFLAAAAGPRVNAPAFVLQRRHRDDSGPIRVGFTVTKKNGTAPERNRIKRRLRELVKRVDPLSMHAHSDYVLVGRRNALTRDFATMLDDLRAALRRLERQPAKTTASKTT
;
A
#
# COMPACT_ATOMS: atom_id res chain seq x y z
N MET A 1 12.60 7.27 3.39
CA MET A 1 11.16 7.05 3.11
C MET A 1 10.38 8.19 3.72
N GLU A 2 9.53 8.84 2.94
CA GLU A 2 8.65 9.90 3.41
C GLU A 2 7.20 9.43 3.52
N ARG A 3 6.37 10.20 4.24
CA ARG A 3 4.95 9.91 4.36
C ARG A 3 4.16 10.64 3.28
N LEU A 4 3.33 9.91 2.55
CA LEU A 4 2.37 10.50 1.61
C LEU A 4 1.24 11.20 2.37
N ARG A 5 1.00 12.49 2.07
CA ARG A 5 0.01 13.33 2.80
C ARG A 5 -1.10 13.88 1.92
N GLN A 6 -0.81 14.22 0.67
CA GLN A 6 -1.76 14.94 -0.18
C GLN A 6 -2.81 14.00 -0.77
N ARG A 7 -4.09 14.38 -0.71
CA ARG A 7 -5.21 13.59 -1.23
C ARG A 7 -5.05 13.27 -2.73
N ALA A 8 -4.58 14.22 -3.53
CA ALA A 8 -4.36 14.04 -4.95
C ALA A 8 -3.40 12.86 -5.23
N ASP A 9 -2.32 12.74 -4.46
CA ASP A 9 -1.38 11.62 -4.59
C ASP A 9 -2.03 10.27 -4.23
N PHE A 10 -2.89 10.21 -3.21
CA PHE A 10 -3.63 8.99 -2.87
C PHE A 10 -4.57 8.55 -4.01
N LEU A 11 -5.24 9.51 -4.67
CA LEU A 11 -6.11 9.22 -5.80
C LEU A 11 -5.30 8.75 -7.02
N ALA A 12 -4.16 9.40 -7.29
CA ALA A 12 -3.28 9.02 -8.38
C ALA A 12 -2.68 7.61 -8.17
N ALA A 13 -2.27 7.27 -6.94
CA ALA A 13 -1.83 5.92 -6.60
C ALA A 13 -2.93 4.87 -6.75
N ALA A 14 -4.19 5.25 -6.49
CA ALA A 14 -5.32 4.33 -6.62
C ALA A 14 -5.63 3.93 -8.07
N ALA A 15 -5.24 4.76 -9.05
CA ALA A 15 -5.36 4.47 -10.48
C ALA A 15 -4.22 3.59 -11.03
N GLY A 16 -3.15 3.40 -10.26
CA GLY A 16 -1.99 2.61 -10.67
C GLY A 16 -2.12 1.11 -10.43
N PRO A 17 -1.05 0.35 -10.73
CA PRO A 17 -0.97 -1.08 -10.42
C PRO A 17 -1.26 -1.38 -8.96
N ARG A 18 -1.96 -2.49 -8.73
CA ARG A 18 -2.36 -2.92 -7.38
C ARG A 18 -2.24 -4.43 -7.20
N VAL A 19 -1.88 -4.82 -5.99
CA VAL A 19 -1.88 -6.21 -5.55
C VAL A 19 -2.77 -6.35 -4.32
N ASN A 20 -3.70 -7.30 -4.40
CA ASN A 20 -4.59 -7.64 -3.31
C ASN A 20 -3.93 -8.67 -2.40
N ALA A 21 -3.77 -8.34 -1.13
CA ALA A 21 -3.43 -9.27 -0.07
C ALA A 21 -4.63 -9.46 0.88
N PRO A 22 -4.65 -10.51 1.72
CA PRO A 22 -5.78 -10.72 2.64
C PRO A 22 -5.95 -9.58 3.65
N ALA A 23 -4.85 -9.03 4.17
CA ALA A 23 -4.87 -7.97 5.18
C ALA A 23 -4.87 -6.54 4.60
N PHE A 24 -4.50 -6.35 3.33
CA PHE A 24 -4.38 -5.02 2.72
C PHE A 24 -4.41 -5.09 1.19
N VAL A 25 -4.59 -3.94 0.54
CA VAL A 25 -4.25 -3.75 -0.88
C VAL A 25 -3.02 -2.87 -0.95
N LEU A 26 -2.03 -3.28 -1.74
CA LEU A 26 -0.86 -2.46 -2.05
C LEU A 26 -1.05 -1.83 -3.42
N GLN A 27 -0.96 -0.51 -3.49
CA GLN A 27 -1.03 0.29 -4.71
C GLN A 27 0.31 0.96 -4.94
N ARG A 28 0.74 1.05 -6.20
CA ARG A 28 1.96 1.77 -6.61
C ARG A 28 1.62 2.80 -7.67
N ARG A 29 2.24 3.98 -7.56
CA ARG A 29 2.37 4.94 -8.66
C ARG A 29 3.84 5.23 -8.90
N HIS A 30 4.26 5.11 -10.15
CA HIS A 30 5.54 5.64 -10.60
C HIS A 30 5.43 7.17 -10.68
N ARG A 31 6.47 7.89 -10.27
CA ARG A 31 6.58 9.33 -10.52
C ARG A 31 7.81 9.56 -11.38
N ASP A 32 7.71 10.58 -12.21
CA ASP A 32 8.81 11.01 -13.08
C ASP A 32 9.71 12.05 -12.37
N ASP A 33 9.49 12.26 -11.06
CA ASP A 33 10.36 13.08 -10.23
C ASP A 33 11.52 12.27 -9.66
N SER A 34 12.60 12.93 -9.24
CA SER A 34 13.73 12.29 -8.55
C SER A 34 13.53 12.19 -7.04
N GLY A 35 12.28 12.29 -6.56
CA GLY A 35 11.95 12.38 -5.15
C GLY A 35 12.14 11.08 -4.37
N PRO A 36 12.19 11.14 -3.03
CA PRO A 36 12.31 9.95 -2.18
C PRO A 36 11.04 9.09 -2.25
N ILE A 37 11.15 7.80 -1.92
CA ILE A 37 9.99 6.90 -1.81
C ILE A 37 8.99 7.44 -0.78
N ARG A 38 7.71 7.55 -1.18
CA ARG A 38 6.64 8.01 -0.29
C ARG A 38 5.66 6.88 0.00
N VAL A 39 5.24 6.75 1.27
CA VAL A 39 4.29 5.72 1.69
C VAL A 39 3.08 6.33 2.38
N GLY A 40 1.90 5.97 1.88
CA GLY A 40 0.59 6.33 2.41
C GLY A 40 -0.12 5.13 3.04
N PHE A 41 -0.95 5.40 4.04
CA PHE A 41 -1.80 4.40 4.69
C PHE A 41 -3.23 4.89 4.74
N THR A 42 -4.17 4.07 4.29
CA THR A 42 -5.60 4.37 4.38
C THR A 42 -6.37 3.15 4.90
N VAL A 43 -7.41 3.40 5.70
CA VAL A 43 -8.30 2.36 6.22
C VAL A 43 -9.71 2.90 6.17
N THR A 44 -10.56 2.25 5.38
CA THR A 44 -11.95 2.68 5.17
C THR A 44 -12.80 2.49 6.44
N LYS A 45 -13.85 3.29 6.61
CA LYS A 45 -14.79 3.21 7.75
C LYS A 45 -15.38 1.80 7.93
N LYS A 46 -15.64 1.08 6.83
CA LYS A 46 -16.14 -0.31 6.85
C LYS A 46 -15.23 -1.33 7.53
N ASN A 47 -13.94 -1.01 7.72
CA ASN A 47 -13.00 -1.95 8.35
C ASN A 47 -13.02 -1.90 9.87
N GLY A 48 -13.85 -1.04 10.48
CA GLY A 48 -14.08 -1.04 11.91
C GLY A 48 -14.22 0.33 12.58
N THR A 49 -14.31 0.27 13.90
CA THR A 49 -14.31 1.43 14.80
C THR A 49 -12.99 2.19 14.74
N ALA A 50 -12.94 3.41 15.29
CA ALA A 50 -11.71 4.21 15.27
C ALA A 50 -10.49 3.49 15.91
N PRO A 51 -10.62 2.81 17.07
CA PRO A 51 -9.54 2.01 17.64
C PRO A 51 -9.08 0.86 16.73
N GLU A 52 -10.02 0.12 16.13
CA GLU A 52 -9.70 -0.96 15.18
C GLU A 52 -8.91 -0.42 13.97
N ARG A 53 -9.38 0.68 13.35
CA ARG A 53 -8.67 1.32 12.24
C ARG A 53 -7.29 1.84 12.64
N ASN A 54 -7.15 2.36 13.85
CA ASN A 54 -5.85 2.81 14.38
C ASN A 54 -4.90 1.63 14.59
N ARG A 55 -5.40 0.49 15.08
CA ARG A 55 -4.63 -0.75 15.21
C ARG A 55 -4.19 -1.29 13.86
N ILE A 56 -5.07 -1.29 12.85
CA ILE A 56 -4.72 -1.66 11.47
C ILE A 56 -3.61 -0.74 10.93
N LYS A 57 -3.78 0.59 11.01
CA LYS A 57 -2.76 1.55 10.56
C LYS A 57 -1.41 1.37 11.27
N ARG A 58 -1.43 1.07 12.58
CA ARG A 58 -0.20 0.77 13.34
C ARG A 58 0.48 -0.49 12.81
N ARG A 59 -0.25 -1.60 12.67
CA ARG A 59 0.30 -2.86 12.14
C ARG A 59 0.92 -2.67 10.75
N LEU A 60 0.22 -1.97 9.83
CA LEU A 60 0.75 -1.71 8.49
C LEU A 60 2.01 -0.84 8.49
N ARG A 61 2.09 0.17 9.37
CA ARG A 61 3.31 0.98 9.52
C ARG A 61 4.50 0.14 9.98
N GLU A 62 4.28 -0.76 10.92
CA GLU A 62 5.33 -1.66 11.40
C GLU A 62 5.78 -2.67 10.34
N LEU A 63 4.89 -3.10 9.44
CA LEU A 63 5.29 -3.93 8.29
C LEU A 63 6.24 -3.16 7.37
N VAL A 64 5.88 -1.94 6.99
CA VAL A 64 6.72 -1.11 6.09
C VAL A 64 8.09 -0.81 6.71
N LYS A 65 8.15 -0.55 8.03
CA LYS A 65 9.42 -0.35 8.72
C LYS A 65 10.34 -1.58 8.69
N ARG A 66 9.78 -2.79 8.61
CA ARG A 66 10.52 -4.07 8.58
C ARG A 66 10.89 -4.52 7.17
N VAL A 67 10.38 -3.84 6.14
CA VAL A 67 10.74 -4.09 4.76
C VAL A 67 11.98 -3.26 4.41
N ASP A 68 12.92 -3.91 3.74
CA ASP A 68 14.12 -3.25 3.23
C ASP A 68 13.73 -2.20 2.15
N PRO A 69 14.14 -0.92 2.29
CA PRO A 69 13.96 0.08 1.25
C PRO A 69 14.43 -0.36 -0.14
N LEU A 70 15.42 -1.27 -0.24
CA LEU A 70 15.90 -1.82 -1.51
C LEU A 70 14.85 -2.64 -2.28
N SER A 71 13.82 -3.12 -1.59
CA SER A 71 12.68 -3.83 -2.21
C SER A 71 11.59 -2.89 -2.75
N MET A 72 11.85 -1.59 -2.72
CA MET A 72 10.94 -0.55 -3.21
C MET A 72 11.62 0.22 -4.33
N HIS A 73 10.87 0.52 -5.39
CA HIS A 73 11.42 1.31 -6.48
C HIS A 73 11.64 2.75 -6.04
N ALA A 74 12.78 3.30 -6.45
CA ALA A 74 13.03 4.74 -6.37
C ALA A 74 11.87 5.51 -7.02
N HIS A 75 11.64 6.73 -6.52
CA HIS A 75 10.68 7.67 -7.11
C HIS A 75 9.22 7.21 -7.10
N SER A 76 8.88 6.14 -6.39
CA SER A 76 7.53 5.59 -6.36
C SER A 76 6.73 6.00 -5.12
N ASP A 77 5.43 6.18 -5.32
CA ASP A 77 4.44 6.31 -4.26
C ASP A 77 3.81 4.93 -4.00
N TYR A 78 3.77 4.54 -2.73
CA TYR A 78 3.09 3.32 -2.30
C TYR A 78 1.93 3.66 -1.37
N VAL A 79 0.77 3.05 -1.60
CA VAL A 79 -0.39 3.19 -0.70
C VAL A 79 -0.86 1.83 -0.23
N LEU A 80 -0.88 1.66 1.09
CA LEU A 80 -1.43 0.50 1.77
C LEU A 80 -2.87 0.78 2.22
N VAL A 81 -3.82 0.12 1.59
CA VAL A 81 -5.24 0.14 1.95
C VAL A 81 -5.52 -1.01 2.91
N GLY A 82 -5.54 -0.74 4.21
CA GLY A 82 -5.76 -1.78 5.23
C GLY A 82 -7.18 -2.34 5.22
N ARG A 83 -7.30 -3.66 5.36
CA ARG A 83 -8.56 -4.41 5.49
C ARG A 83 -8.75 -4.90 6.93
N ARG A 84 -9.98 -5.27 7.30
CA ARG A 84 -10.31 -5.77 8.65
C ARG A 84 -9.46 -6.97 9.07
N ASN A 85 -9.11 -7.86 8.13
CA ASN A 85 -8.26 -9.04 8.37
C ASN A 85 -6.89 -8.70 8.96
N ALA A 86 -6.39 -7.48 8.80
CA ALA A 86 -5.13 -7.05 9.42
C ALA A 86 -5.18 -7.05 10.97
N LEU A 87 -6.37 -7.08 11.58
CA LEU A 87 -6.52 -7.12 13.04
C LEU A 87 -6.09 -8.46 13.64
N THR A 88 -6.42 -9.56 12.97
CA THR A 88 -6.28 -10.92 13.49
C THR A 88 -5.22 -11.75 12.77
N ARG A 89 -4.89 -11.41 11.51
CA ARG A 89 -3.86 -12.13 10.75
C ARG A 89 -2.50 -11.98 11.41
N ASP A 90 -1.74 -13.07 11.45
CA ASP A 90 -0.40 -13.10 12.01
C ASP A 90 0.52 -12.04 11.36
N PHE A 91 1.42 -11.47 12.17
CA PHE A 91 2.30 -10.39 11.73
C PHE A 91 3.35 -10.88 10.72
N ALA A 92 3.97 -12.04 10.97
CA ALA A 92 4.99 -12.58 10.07
C ALA A 92 4.37 -12.93 8.71
N THR A 93 3.19 -13.57 8.72
CA THR A 93 2.45 -13.82 7.47
C THR A 93 2.15 -12.53 6.70
N MET A 94 1.73 -11.46 7.38
CA MET A 94 1.51 -10.17 6.71
C MET A 94 2.79 -9.54 6.14
N LEU A 95 3.94 -9.78 6.76
CA LEU A 95 5.23 -9.29 6.28
C LEU A 95 5.62 -10.02 4.99
N ASP A 96 5.40 -11.33 4.94
CA ASP A 96 5.65 -12.13 3.73
C ASP A 96 4.66 -11.80 2.62
N ASP A 97 3.38 -11.57 2.95
CA ASP A 97 2.37 -11.04 2.02
C ASP A 97 2.84 -9.70 1.42
N LEU A 98 3.44 -8.81 2.22
CA LEU A 98 3.92 -7.50 1.75
C LEU A 98 5.12 -7.64 0.81
N ARG A 99 6.09 -8.48 1.17
CA ARG A 99 7.25 -8.79 0.31
C ARG A 99 6.81 -9.41 -1.03
N ALA A 100 5.86 -10.35 -1.00
CA ALA A 100 5.30 -10.95 -2.19
C ALA A 100 4.54 -9.92 -3.05
N ALA A 101 3.80 -9.02 -2.42
CA ALA A 101 3.07 -7.97 -3.12
C ALA A 101 4.00 -6.96 -3.82
N LEU A 102 5.11 -6.58 -3.19
CA LEU A 102 6.14 -5.72 -3.78
C LEU A 102 6.77 -6.38 -5.02
N ARG A 103 7.24 -7.63 -4.90
CA ARG A 103 7.77 -8.40 -6.04
C ARG A 103 6.77 -8.56 -7.19
N ARG A 104 5.48 -8.69 -6.88
CA ARG A 104 4.44 -8.80 -7.91
C ARG A 104 4.17 -7.45 -8.61
N LEU A 105 4.30 -6.34 -7.90
CA LEU A 105 4.20 -5.00 -8.47
C LEU A 105 5.39 -4.66 -9.36
N GLU A 106 6.60 -5.10 -9.01
CA GLU A 106 7.79 -4.98 -9.87
C GLU A 106 7.54 -5.57 -11.26
N ARG A 107 6.92 -6.75 -11.31
CA ARG A 107 6.64 -7.48 -12.56
C ARG A 107 5.46 -6.91 -13.36
N GLN A 108 4.70 -5.98 -12.78
CA GLN A 108 3.59 -5.32 -13.48
C GLN A 108 4.06 -3.95 -13.97
N PRO A 109 4.35 -3.78 -15.28
CA PRO A 109 4.42 -2.43 -15.83
C PRO A 109 3.07 -1.74 -15.61
N ALA A 110 3.08 -0.41 -15.50
CA ALA A 110 1.88 0.39 -15.25
C ALA A 110 0.82 0.13 -16.31
N LYS A 111 -0.06 -0.85 -16.09
CA LYS A 111 -1.19 -1.11 -16.99
C LYS A 111 -2.21 -0.01 -16.74
N THR A 112 -2.40 0.84 -17.75
CA THR A 112 -3.54 1.75 -17.90
C THR A 112 -4.82 0.94 -17.81
N THR A 113 -5.40 0.80 -16.62
CA THR A 113 -6.73 0.23 -16.47
C THR A 113 -7.77 1.27 -16.87
N ALA A 114 -8.16 1.23 -18.14
CA ALA A 114 -9.39 1.84 -18.63
C ALA A 114 -10.58 1.28 -17.85
N SER A 115 -11.39 2.20 -17.32
CA SER A 115 -12.63 1.94 -16.61
C SER A 115 -13.58 1.05 -17.41
N LYS A 116 -14.13 0.01 -16.77
CA LYS A 116 -15.48 -0.48 -17.09
C LYS A 116 -16.36 -0.17 -15.90
N THR A 117 -17.10 0.93 -16.01
CA THR A 117 -18.30 1.21 -15.23
C THR A 117 -19.45 0.56 -16.00
N THR A 118 -20.21 -0.31 -15.31
CA THR A 118 -21.55 -0.76 -15.70
C THR A 118 -22.55 0.16 -15.05
#